data_AF-A0A9J6F297-F1
#
_entry.id   AF-A0A9J6F297-F1
#
_cell.length_a   1.000
_cell.length_b   1.000
_cell.length_c   1.000
_cell.angle_alpha   90.00
_cell.angle_beta   90.00
_cell.angle_gamma   90.00
#
_symmetry.space_group_name_H-M   'P 1'
#
loop_
_entity.id
_entity.type
_entity.pdbx_description
1 polymer ?
#
loop_
_entity_poly.entity_id
_entity_poly.type
_entity_poly.pdbx_seq_one_letter_code
_entity_poly.pdbx_strand_id
1 'polypeptide(L)'
;MWAYSGCITIEVAEPEVNEVCENEVNQLVESPFEIVHDNSSCQEAIQGRIAELERLQEATARKLALARKRYLKSEEEKEEIKKRLKGLFNDDQMRSMERLSAQGARWEAGTLVKSLQLRLACGSRGYGLLREFGYPLPSDRTLQRHIQHVKFRPGLLRDILEPLRAKVWLG
;
A
#
# COMPACT_ATOMS: atom_id res chain seq x y z
N MET A 1 -3.17 8.25 48.40
CA MET A 1 -1.96 7.98 49.20
C MET A 1 -0.78 8.43 48.37
N TRP A 2 -0.01 9.42 48.89
CA TRP A 2 1.19 10.08 48.31
C TRP A 2 0.88 10.90 47.04
N ALA A 3 0.74 12.24 47.01
CA ALA A 3 1.44 13.38 47.62
C ALA A 3 2.85 13.66 47.05
N TYR A 4 3.13 14.96 46.87
CA TYR A 4 4.33 15.67 46.42
C TYR A 4 4.44 15.96 44.91
N SER A 5 4.91 17.11 44.41
CA SER A 5 5.27 18.47 44.91
C SER A 5 6.14 19.03 43.77
N GLY A 6 6.10 20.27 43.29
CA GLY A 6 5.30 21.44 43.58
C GLY A 6 5.45 22.43 42.40
N CYS A 7 4.47 23.30 42.22
CA CYS A 7 4.67 24.52 41.44
C CYS A 7 5.37 25.53 42.33
N ILE A 8 6.54 26.01 41.92
CA ILE A 8 7.15 27.19 42.52
C ILE A 8 6.37 28.39 41.97
N THR A 9 5.60 29.04 42.84
CA THR A 9 5.10 30.39 42.60
C THR A 9 6.27 31.34 42.83
N ILE A 10 6.73 32.02 41.79
CA ILE A 10 7.65 33.15 41.95
C ILE A 10 6.76 34.38 42.19
N GLU A 11 6.74 34.85 43.44
CA GLU A 11 6.25 36.18 43.77
C GLU A 11 7.20 37.21 43.13
N VAL A 12 6.70 37.91 42.13
CA VAL A 12 7.40 39.07 41.55
C VAL A 12 7.13 40.24 42.49
N ALA A 13 8.14 40.64 43.26
CA ALA A 13 8.10 41.87 44.03
C ALA A 13 7.91 43.06 43.08
N GLU A 14 6.85 43.85 43.30
CA GLU A 14 6.67 45.13 42.64
C GLU A 14 7.77 46.09 43.12
N PRO A 15 8.57 46.70 42.24
CA PRO A 15 9.49 47.73 42.67
C PRO A 15 8.70 49.01 42.98
N GLU A 16 8.95 49.55 44.17
CA GLU A 16 8.53 50.89 44.59
C GLU A 16 8.94 51.93 43.54
N VAL A 17 7.95 52.68 43.06
CA VAL A 17 8.15 53.81 42.15
C VAL A 17 8.78 54.94 42.96
N ASN A 18 10.11 55.04 42.93
CA ASN A 18 10.81 56.18 43.49
C ASN A 18 10.78 57.31 42.46
N GLU A 19 9.88 58.26 42.72
CA GLU A 19 9.76 59.52 42.00
C GLU A 19 11.04 60.34 42.19
N VAL A 20 11.88 60.41 41.15
CA VAL A 20 13.02 61.32 41.12
C VAL A 20 12.90 62.23 39.91
N CYS A 21 12.51 63.46 40.23
CA CYS A 21 12.57 64.72 39.52
C CYS A 21 12.99 64.72 38.04
N GLU A 22 12.02 65.00 37.17
CA GLU A 22 12.24 65.72 35.92
C GLU A 22 13.02 67.01 36.22
N ASN A 23 14.32 67.06 35.94
CA ASN A 23 15.09 68.26 35.58
C ASN A 23 16.60 67.95 35.53
N GLU A 24 17.04 67.18 34.53
CA GLU A 24 18.43 67.24 34.03
C GLU A 24 18.59 66.55 32.65
N VAL A 25 17.52 66.41 31.86
CA VAL A 25 17.54 65.76 30.52
C VAL A 25 17.93 66.75 29.41
N ASN A 26 18.78 67.75 29.70
CA ASN A 26 19.15 68.77 28.70
C ASN A 26 20.63 69.16 28.74
N GLN A 27 21.51 68.19 29.01
CA GLN A 27 22.93 68.31 28.67
C GLN A 27 23.51 66.90 28.59
N LEU A 28 23.52 66.36 27.38
CA LEU A 28 24.42 65.30 26.84
C LEU A 28 23.81 64.76 25.53
N VAL A 29 23.43 65.66 24.61
CA VAL A 29 23.49 65.33 23.19
C VAL A 29 24.85 65.80 22.75
N GLU A 30 25.78 64.85 22.57
CA GLU A 30 26.76 64.79 21.47
C GLU A 30 27.78 63.68 21.75
N SER A 31 27.35 62.44 21.51
CA SER A 31 28.25 61.46 20.90
C SER A 31 27.41 60.57 20.00
N PRO A 32 27.51 60.69 18.66
CA PRO A 32 26.87 59.78 17.74
C PRO A 32 27.52 58.39 17.86
N PHE A 33 27.06 57.58 18.80
CA PHE A 33 27.35 56.15 18.75
C PHE A 33 26.36 55.53 17.77
N GLU A 34 26.69 55.60 16.48
CA GLU A 34 26.04 54.75 15.48
C GLU A 34 26.39 53.30 15.81
N ILE A 35 25.45 52.58 16.44
CA ILE A 35 25.45 51.13 16.33
C ILE A 35 25.04 50.83 14.88
N VAL A 36 25.99 50.94 13.96
CA VAL A 36 25.90 50.30 12.65
C VAL A 36 26.07 48.82 12.90
N HIS A 37 25.00 48.15 13.35
CA HIS A 37 24.89 46.74 13.09
C HIS A 37 24.91 46.60 11.56
N ASP A 38 25.85 45.83 11.02
CA ASP A 38 25.95 45.51 9.60
C ASP A 38 24.75 44.64 9.17
N ASN A 39 23.57 45.26 9.21
CA ASN A 39 22.27 44.69 8.92
C ASN A 39 22.16 44.34 7.44
N SER A 40 22.95 44.99 6.56
CA SER A 40 23.03 44.69 5.13
C SER A 40 23.52 43.28 4.90
N SER A 41 24.64 42.90 5.55
CA SER A 41 25.24 41.57 5.42
C SER A 41 24.31 40.47 5.93
N CYS A 42 23.66 40.67 7.08
CA CYS A 42 22.67 39.71 7.60
C CYS A 42 21.39 39.63 6.75
N GLN A 43 20.92 40.75 6.22
CA GLN A 43 19.72 40.81 5.39
C GLN A 43 19.94 40.13 4.03
N GLU A 44 21.10 40.33 3.40
CA GLU A 44 21.50 39.64 2.17
C GLU A 44 21.63 38.12 2.39
N ALA A 45 22.19 37.69 3.53
CA ALA A 45 22.30 36.27 3.86
C ALA A 45 20.92 35.60 4.04
N ILE A 46 19.96 36.29 4.67
CA ILE A 46 18.57 35.81 4.81
C ILE A 46 17.89 35.74 3.44
N GLN A 47 18.03 36.77 2.60
CA GLN A 47 17.46 36.79 1.25
C GLN A 47 18.03 35.65 0.38
N GLY A 48 19.33 35.39 0.46
CA GLY A 48 19.97 34.26 -0.22
C GLY A 48 19.42 32.91 0.24
N ARG A 49 19.17 32.76 1.55
CA ARG A 49 18.55 31.53 2.10
C ARG A 49 17.11 31.35 1.64
N ILE A 50 16.32 32.42 1.60
CA ILE A 50 14.94 32.39 1.10
C ILE A 50 14.92 31.96 -0.36
N ALA A 51 15.73 32.58 -1.21
CA ALA A 51 15.80 32.23 -2.62
C ALA A 51 16.21 30.75 -2.84
N GLU A 52 17.18 30.24 -2.06
CA GLU A 52 17.57 28.84 -2.13
C GLU A 52 16.43 27.89 -1.70
N LEU A 53 15.73 28.22 -0.60
CA LEU A 53 14.58 27.43 -0.14
C LEU A 53 13.46 27.41 -1.18
N GLU A 54 13.15 28.53 -1.81
CA GLU A 54 12.16 28.62 -2.89
C GLU A 54 12.57 27.76 -4.10
N ARG A 55 13.85 27.78 -4.49
CA ARG A 55 14.36 26.92 -5.57
C ARG A 55 14.25 25.43 -5.23
N LEU A 56 14.57 25.04 -4.00
CA LEU A 56 14.44 23.66 -3.54
C LEU A 56 12.97 23.22 -3.48
N GLN A 57 12.08 24.11 -3.04
CA GLN A 57 10.64 23.87 -3.00
C GLN A 57 10.10 23.64 -4.43
N GLU A 58 10.45 24.51 -5.37
CA GLU A 58 10.06 24.40 -6.77
C GLU A 58 10.61 23.11 -7.41
N ALA A 59 11.89 22.79 -7.18
CA ALA A 59 12.50 21.56 -7.67
C ALA A 59 11.82 20.31 -7.10
N THR A 60 11.46 20.32 -5.81
CA THR A 60 10.75 19.22 -5.14
C THR A 60 9.32 19.09 -5.66
N ALA A 61 8.61 20.20 -5.86
CA ALA A 61 7.28 20.23 -6.44
C ALA A 61 7.27 19.62 -7.86
N ARG A 62 8.25 19.98 -8.69
CA ARG A 62 8.43 19.40 -10.03
C ARG A 62 8.68 17.88 -9.98
N LYS A 63 9.56 17.42 -9.09
CA LYS A 63 9.83 15.98 -8.89
C LYS A 63 8.57 15.23 -8.45
N LEU A 64 7.82 15.81 -7.51
CA LEU A 64 6.56 15.23 -7.02
C LEU A 64 5.50 15.16 -8.12
N ALA A 65 5.34 16.21 -8.92
CA ALA A 65 4.42 16.23 -10.05
C ALA A 65 4.76 15.14 -11.07
N LEU A 66 6.04 14.97 -11.39
CA LEU A 66 6.51 13.92 -12.29
C LEU A 66 6.28 12.52 -11.73
N ALA A 67 6.57 12.31 -10.44
CA ALA A 67 6.34 11.03 -9.76
C ALA A 67 4.85 10.68 -9.72
N ARG A 68 3.98 11.64 -9.40
CA ARG A 68 2.52 11.47 -9.44
C ARG A 68 2.02 11.07 -10.82
N LYS A 69 2.49 11.75 -11.87
CA LYS A 69 2.13 11.42 -13.26
C LYS A 69 2.52 9.99 -13.62
N ARG A 70 3.73 9.55 -13.25
CA ARG A 70 4.20 8.18 -13.49
C ARG A 70 3.39 7.15 -12.71
N TYR A 71 3.07 7.45 -11.45
CA TYR A 71 2.26 6.59 -10.60
C TYR A 71 0.86 6.38 -11.18
N LEU A 72 0.16 7.47 -11.54
CA LEU A 72 -1.18 7.40 -12.13
C LEU A 72 -1.17 6.57 -13.41
N LYS A 73 -0.20 6.79 -14.30
CA LYS A 73 -0.04 6.00 -15.52
C LYS A 73 0.16 4.52 -15.22
N SER A 74 1.01 4.19 -14.25
CA SER A 74 1.26 2.79 -13.87
C SER A 74 0.03 2.14 -13.24
N GLU A 75 -0.76 2.87 -12.47
CA GLU A 75 -2.00 2.37 -11.89
C GLU A 75 -3.07 2.13 -12.97
N GLU A 76 -3.21 3.04 -13.94
CA GLU A 76 -4.09 2.85 -15.10
C GLU A 76 -3.72 1.61 -15.91
N GLU A 77 -2.42 1.43 -16.21
CA GLU A 77 -1.91 0.25 -16.91
C GLU A 77 -2.18 -1.04 -16.11
N LYS A 78 -2.00 -1.00 -14.79
CA LYS A 78 -2.29 -2.14 -13.90
C LYS A 78 -3.77 -2.51 -13.92
N GLU A 79 -4.66 -1.54 -13.81
CA GLU A 79 -6.11 -1.79 -13.80
C GLU A 79 -6.61 -2.31 -15.16
N GLU A 80 -6.06 -1.82 -16.27
CA GLU A 80 -6.39 -2.34 -17.61
C GLU A 80 -5.95 -3.80 -17.77
N ILE A 81 -4.75 -4.16 -17.31
CA ILE A 81 -4.29 -5.56 -17.29
C ILE A 81 -5.21 -6.41 -16.41
N LYS A 82 -5.53 -5.94 -15.20
CA LYS A 82 -6.42 -6.65 -14.27
C LYS A 82 -7.80 -6.90 -14.88
N LYS A 83 -8.34 -5.92 -15.61
CA LYS A 83 -9.62 -6.05 -16.32
C LYS A 83 -9.58 -7.12 -17.41
N ARG A 84 -8.50 -7.18 -18.19
CA ARG A 84 -8.31 -8.23 -19.22
C ARG A 84 -8.18 -9.62 -18.59
N LEU A 85 -7.42 -9.73 -17.50
CA LEU A 85 -7.23 -10.99 -16.78
C LEU A 85 -8.52 -11.53 -16.15
N LYS A 86 -9.43 -10.65 -15.69
CA LYS A 86 -10.76 -11.07 -15.20
C LYS A 86 -11.62 -11.76 -16.26
N GLY A 87 -11.35 -11.56 -17.55
CA GLY A 87 -12.00 -12.32 -18.63
C GLY A 87 -11.49 -13.77 -18.75
N LEU A 88 -10.28 -14.04 -18.26
CA LEU A 88 -9.62 -15.34 -18.37
C LEU A 88 -9.68 -16.14 -17.07
N PHE A 89 -9.58 -15.45 -15.94
CA PHE A 89 -9.42 -16.05 -14.62
C PHE A 89 -10.52 -15.58 -13.67
N ASN A 90 -10.95 -16.48 -12.80
CA ASN A 90 -11.88 -16.17 -11.72
C ASN A 90 -11.19 -15.32 -10.63
N ASP A 91 -11.97 -14.63 -9.78
CA ASP A 91 -11.40 -13.75 -8.75
C ASP A 91 -10.52 -14.49 -7.73
N ASP A 92 -10.78 -15.77 -7.43
CA ASP A 92 -9.93 -16.59 -6.57
C ASP A 92 -8.57 -16.93 -7.20
N GLN A 93 -8.54 -17.14 -8.52
CA GLN A 93 -7.30 -17.30 -9.29
C GLN A 93 -6.51 -15.99 -9.30
N MET A 94 -7.18 -14.84 -9.47
CA MET A 94 -6.56 -13.52 -9.37
C MET A 94 -5.93 -13.31 -7.99
N ARG A 95 -6.67 -13.58 -6.91
CA ARG A 95 -6.14 -13.52 -5.53
C ARG A 95 -4.97 -14.48 -5.30
N SER A 96 -4.96 -15.64 -5.95
CA SER A 96 -3.85 -16.58 -5.86
C SER A 96 -2.59 -16.05 -6.55
N MET A 97 -2.72 -15.27 -7.61
CA MET A 97 -1.57 -14.63 -8.30
C MET A 97 -1.04 -13.41 -7.54
N GLU A 98 -1.92 -12.68 -6.85
CA GLU A 98 -1.52 -11.54 -6.01
C GLU A 98 -0.70 -11.97 -4.78
N ARG A 99 -0.83 -13.23 -4.35
CA ARG A 99 -0.09 -13.77 -3.19
C ARG A 99 1.24 -14.36 -3.63
N LEU A 100 2.30 -14.04 -2.87
CA LEU A 100 3.61 -14.66 -3.02
C LEU A 100 3.62 -16.17 -2.68
N SER A 101 2.55 -16.69 -2.06
CA SER A 101 2.38 -18.10 -1.77
C SER A 101 0.95 -18.57 -2.07
N ALA A 102 0.86 -19.71 -2.76
CA ALA A 102 -0.40 -20.41 -3.00
C ALA A 102 -0.95 -21.13 -1.75
N GLN A 103 -0.18 -21.17 -0.65
CA GLN A 103 -0.58 -21.83 0.58
C GLN A 103 -1.75 -21.09 1.23
N GLY A 104 -2.86 -21.80 1.43
CA GLY A 104 -4.07 -21.24 2.05
C GLY A 104 -4.97 -20.43 1.10
N ALA A 105 -4.76 -20.51 -0.23
CA ALA A 105 -5.74 -20.01 -1.18
C ALA A 105 -7.06 -20.81 -1.06
N ARG A 106 -8.15 -20.11 -0.72
CA ARG A 106 -9.50 -20.68 -0.76
C ARG A 106 -9.99 -20.60 -2.20
N TRP A 107 -10.13 -21.77 -2.81
CA TRP A 107 -10.64 -21.93 -4.17
C TRP A 107 -12.17 -21.93 -4.18
N GLU A 108 -12.74 -21.26 -5.15
CA GLU A 108 -14.17 -21.26 -5.40
C GLU A 108 -14.57 -22.55 -6.15
N ALA A 109 -15.82 -23.00 -5.96
CA ALA A 109 -16.30 -24.24 -6.55
C ALA A 109 -16.19 -24.24 -8.08
N GLY A 110 -16.45 -23.10 -8.73
CA GLY A 110 -16.30 -22.95 -10.18
C GLY A 110 -14.86 -23.21 -10.66
N THR A 111 -13.86 -22.73 -9.92
CA THR A 111 -12.45 -22.96 -10.25
C THR A 111 -12.06 -24.41 -10.04
N LEU A 112 -12.56 -25.05 -8.97
CA LEU A 112 -12.33 -26.48 -8.72
C LEU A 112 -12.91 -27.35 -9.84
N VAL A 113 -14.14 -27.08 -10.28
CA VAL A 113 -14.78 -27.82 -11.39
C VAL A 113 -14.00 -27.66 -12.70
N LYS A 114 -13.65 -26.43 -13.10
CA LYS A 114 -12.83 -26.18 -14.30
C LYS A 114 -11.47 -26.88 -14.23
N SER A 115 -10.84 -26.84 -13.06
CA SER A 115 -9.54 -27.49 -12.84
C SER A 115 -9.63 -29.02 -12.91
N LEU A 116 -10.73 -29.61 -12.43
CA LEU A 116 -11.00 -31.04 -12.59
C LEU A 116 -11.22 -31.43 -14.05
N GLN A 117 -12.00 -30.65 -14.79
CA GLN A 117 -12.21 -30.86 -16.23
C GLN A 117 -10.88 -30.81 -16.99
N LEU A 118 -10.05 -29.80 -16.71
CA LEU A 118 -8.73 -29.64 -17.29
C LEU A 118 -7.84 -30.86 -16.98
N ARG A 119 -7.79 -31.28 -15.72
CA ARG A 119 -7.03 -32.46 -15.29
C ARG A 119 -7.51 -33.74 -15.96
N LEU A 120 -8.81 -33.91 -16.16
CA LEU A 120 -9.37 -35.06 -16.87
C LEU A 120 -8.99 -35.04 -18.36
N ALA A 121 -8.96 -33.86 -18.99
CA ALA A 121 -8.62 -33.71 -20.40
C ALA A 121 -7.14 -33.98 -20.70
N CYS A 122 -6.21 -33.45 -19.89
CA CYS A 122 -4.76 -33.55 -20.15
C CYS A 122 -4.01 -34.53 -19.24
N GLY A 123 -4.70 -35.17 -18.30
CA GLY A 123 -4.11 -36.06 -17.30
C GLY A 123 -3.32 -35.34 -16.21
N SER A 124 -2.79 -36.10 -15.26
CA SER A 124 -2.05 -35.56 -14.11
C SER A 124 -0.75 -34.84 -14.51
N ARG A 125 0.01 -35.39 -15.48
CA ARG A 125 1.25 -34.76 -15.96
C ARG A 125 0.98 -33.44 -16.68
N GLY A 126 0.00 -33.42 -17.60
CA GLY A 126 -0.37 -32.19 -18.33
C GLY A 126 -0.85 -31.11 -17.37
N TYR A 127 -1.66 -31.48 -16.38
CA TYR A 127 -2.11 -30.55 -15.33
C TYR A 127 -0.95 -30.03 -14.48
N GLY A 128 0.02 -30.89 -14.13
CA GLY A 128 1.25 -30.51 -13.44
C GLY A 128 2.07 -29.50 -14.23
N LEU A 129 2.29 -29.75 -15.53
CA LEU A 129 3.02 -28.84 -16.42
C LEU A 129 2.36 -27.46 -16.51
N LEU A 130 1.04 -27.38 -16.60
CA LEU A 130 0.34 -26.09 -16.60
C LEU A 130 0.59 -25.31 -15.30
N ARG A 131 0.62 -26.00 -14.16
CA ARG A 131 0.97 -25.38 -12.88
C ARG A 131 2.41 -24.91 -12.82
N GLU A 132 3.35 -25.69 -13.38
CA GLU A 132 4.76 -25.30 -13.50
C GLU A 132 4.95 -24.09 -14.42
N PHE A 133 4.14 -23.96 -15.47
CA PHE A 133 4.10 -22.77 -16.33
C PHE A 133 3.47 -21.53 -15.66
N GLY A 134 3.06 -21.64 -14.39
CA GLY A 134 2.56 -20.52 -13.61
C GLY A 134 1.05 -20.29 -13.74
N TYR A 135 0.28 -21.24 -14.28
CA TYR A 135 -1.17 -21.11 -14.28
C TYR A 135 -1.71 -21.15 -12.84
N PRO A 136 -2.62 -20.21 -12.46
CA PRO A 136 -3.19 -20.14 -11.11
C PRO A 136 -4.22 -21.24 -10.90
N LEU A 137 -3.73 -22.46 -10.65
CA LEU A 137 -4.53 -23.66 -10.50
C LEU A 137 -4.33 -24.31 -9.13
N PRO A 138 -5.40 -24.90 -8.55
CA PRO A 138 -5.33 -25.63 -7.29
C PRO A 138 -4.39 -26.84 -7.38
N SER A 139 -3.81 -27.20 -6.22
CA SER A 139 -2.96 -28.39 -6.12
C SER A 139 -3.74 -29.69 -6.32
N ASP A 140 -3.05 -30.75 -6.72
CA ASP A 140 -3.61 -32.10 -6.78
C ASP A 140 -4.29 -32.51 -5.47
N ARG A 141 -3.66 -32.19 -4.33
CA ARG A 141 -4.21 -32.45 -2.99
C ARG A 141 -5.51 -31.68 -2.75
N THR A 142 -5.59 -30.44 -3.23
CA THR A 142 -6.82 -29.62 -3.13
C THR A 142 -7.95 -30.25 -3.94
N LEU A 143 -7.67 -30.68 -5.18
CA LEU A 143 -8.65 -31.34 -6.04
C LEU A 143 -9.14 -32.66 -5.45
N GLN A 144 -8.22 -33.47 -4.93
CA GLN A 144 -8.55 -34.74 -4.28
C GLN A 144 -9.46 -34.53 -3.06
N ARG A 145 -9.12 -33.58 -2.17
CA ARG A 145 -9.95 -33.25 -1.01
C ARG A 145 -11.36 -32.80 -1.42
N HIS A 146 -11.48 -32.04 -2.51
CA HIS A 146 -12.78 -31.63 -3.01
C HIS A 146 -13.63 -32.82 -3.45
N ILE A 147 -13.05 -33.77 -4.19
CA ILE A 147 -13.76 -34.97 -4.67
C ILE A 147 -14.01 -35.99 -3.54
N GLN A 148 -13.17 -36.05 -2.51
CA GLN A 148 -13.34 -37.00 -1.40
C GLN A 148 -14.72 -36.91 -0.72
N HIS A 149 -15.37 -35.75 -0.78
CA HIS A 149 -16.71 -35.56 -0.23
C HIS A 149 -17.84 -36.04 -1.16
N VAL A 150 -17.52 -36.38 -2.42
CA VAL A 150 -18.46 -36.95 -3.38
C VAL A 150 -18.60 -38.45 -3.12
N LYS A 151 -19.71 -38.84 -2.49
CA LYS A 151 -20.03 -40.26 -2.26
C LYS A 151 -20.77 -40.84 -3.46
N PHE A 152 -20.26 -41.93 -4.00
CA PHE A 152 -20.98 -42.72 -5.01
C PHE A 152 -21.72 -43.87 -4.34
N ARG A 153 -22.94 -44.15 -4.79
CA ARG A 153 -23.67 -45.34 -4.33
C ARG A 153 -23.01 -46.60 -4.92
N PRO A 154 -22.86 -47.68 -4.14
CA PRO A 154 -22.44 -48.97 -4.68
C PRO A 154 -23.36 -49.37 -5.85
N GLY A 155 -22.79 -49.81 -6.96
CA GLY A 155 -23.55 -50.17 -8.16
C GLY A 155 -23.83 -49.03 -9.14
N LEU A 156 -23.70 -47.75 -8.75
CA LEU A 156 -23.97 -46.62 -9.66
C LEU A 156 -23.11 -46.67 -10.94
N LEU A 157 -21.85 -47.10 -10.82
CA LEU A 157 -20.98 -47.25 -11.98
C LEU A 157 -21.55 -48.30 -12.97
N ARG A 158 -22.14 -49.39 -12.47
CA ARG A 158 -22.83 -50.38 -13.30
C ARG A 158 -24.06 -49.76 -13.96
N ASP A 159 -24.85 -49.03 -13.19
CA ASP A 159 -26.07 -48.36 -13.67
C ASP A 159 -25.78 -47.30 -14.75
N ILE A 160 -24.61 -46.65 -14.70
CA ILE A 160 -24.17 -45.68 -15.72
C ILE A 160 -23.49 -46.38 -16.92
N LEU A 161 -22.63 -47.38 -16.68
CA LEU A 161 -21.86 -48.02 -17.74
C LEU A 161 -22.66 -49.00 -18.60
N GLU A 162 -23.65 -49.70 -18.05
CA GLU A 162 -24.49 -50.64 -18.83
C GLU A 162 -25.25 -49.95 -19.97
N PRO A 163 -26.00 -48.85 -19.74
CA PRO A 163 -26.65 -48.11 -20.83
C PRO A 163 -25.64 -47.52 -21.83
N LEU A 164 -24.48 -47.06 -21.37
CA LEU A 164 -23.43 -46.53 -22.25
C LEU A 164 -22.81 -47.61 -23.13
N ARG A 165 -22.61 -48.82 -22.61
CA ARG A 165 -22.13 -49.97 -23.38
C ARG A 165 -23.11 -50.33 -24.50
N ALA A 166 -24.41 -50.39 -24.19
CA ALA A 166 -25.44 -50.64 -25.21
C ALA A 166 -25.40 -49.58 -26.32
N LYS A 167 -25.18 -48.30 -25.99
CA LYS A 167 -25.09 -47.20 -26.96
C LYS A 167 -23.85 -47.27 -27.86
N VAL A 168 -22.69 -47.66 -27.32
CA VAL A 168 -21.45 -47.81 -28.11
C VAL A 168 -21.53 -49.00 -29.09
N TRP A 169 -22.31 -50.03 -28.75
CA TRP A 169 -22.50 -51.21 -29.60
C TRP A 169 -23.57 -51.06 -30.69
N LEU A 170 -24.44 -50.06 -30.58
CA LEU A 170 -25.53 -49.79 -31.54
C LEU A 170 -25.19 -48.66 -32.52
N GLY A 171 -23.97 -48.10 -32.46
CA GLY A 171 -23.49 -47.01 -33.31
C GLY A 171 -22.37 -47.43 -34.22
#